data_AF-A0A2B7WV02-F1
#
_entry.id   AF-A0A2B7WV02-F1
#
_cell.length_a   1.000
_cell.length_b   1.000
_cell.length_c   1.000
_cell.angle_alpha   90.00
_cell.angle_beta   90.00
_cell.angle_gamma   90.00
#
_symmetry.space_group_name_H-M   'P 1'
#
loop_
_entity.id
_entity.type
_entity.pdbx_description
1 polymer ?
#
loop_
_entity_poly.entity_id
_entity_poly.type
_entity_poly.pdbx_seq_one_letter_code
_entity_poly.pdbx_strand_id
1 'polypeptide(L)'
;MKLLFSILTCVTAIVLFYSFDDIKNLTGIQIHLPFLSFLKHNSTTTSRTHPEHILPLTPPVVLQPLSDMSVPRAIRTAFVAIEQAEGAGARVRRSIGTPKLRNFSPFILLDHFTVGSGSGFPDHPHRGQETITYLLSGGVDHEDFTGNKGTIGPGDLQFMTAGRGIMHAEMPHENPDGSPNVGMQLWVDLPEKLKMCEPRYRDLRATEIPVADVDGGKVSVKVISGQSHGVDSVRDLAYTPVWIFDITMRPGGKISQILPQGWNSFAYTLSGTTNFGAASESTNTPLSSSLADSSPAKTVGPFHNVVFDQAGDFVQASNAAEAKEDSRFMLIAGQPLDQKVVQYGPFVLNSVEQVQQAMLDFQSNSNGFERARGWESEIAKRMG
;
A
#
# COMPACT_ATOMS: atom_id res chain seq x y z
N MET A 1 46.20 -2.14 -27.52
CA MET A 1 45.02 -1.43 -28.06
C MET A 1 43.97 -1.04 -27.02
N LYS A 2 43.61 -1.88 -26.04
CA LYS A 2 42.57 -1.53 -25.04
C LYS A 2 42.96 -0.41 -24.05
N LEU A 3 44.25 -0.28 -23.71
CA LEU A 3 44.73 0.76 -22.77
C LEU A 3 44.75 2.17 -23.39
N LEU A 4 45.09 2.28 -24.68
CA LEU A 4 45.10 3.54 -25.43
C LEU A 4 43.69 4.12 -25.62
N PHE A 5 42.68 3.24 -25.76
CA PHE A 5 41.28 3.65 -25.88
C PHE A 5 40.74 4.27 -24.59
N SER A 6 41.13 3.73 -23.43
CA SER A 6 40.71 4.22 -22.11
C SER A 6 41.32 5.57 -21.77
N ILE A 7 42.55 5.83 -22.21
CA ILE A 7 43.22 7.13 -22.03
C ILE A 7 42.57 8.18 -22.94
N LEU A 8 42.26 7.81 -24.19
CA LEU A 8 41.59 8.72 -25.12
C LEU A 8 40.21 9.13 -24.59
N THR A 9 39.41 8.20 -24.06
CA THR A 9 38.11 8.55 -23.45
C THR A 9 38.20 9.47 -22.24
N CYS A 10 39.24 9.33 -21.40
CA CYS A 10 39.45 10.25 -20.27
C CYS A 10 39.86 11.65 -20.74
N VAL A 11 40.71 11.75 -21.76
CA VAL A 11 41.13 13.05 -22.30
C VAL A 11 39.96 13.76 -22.98
N THR A 12 39.10 13.05 -23.72
CA THR A 12 37.91 13.65 -24.35
C THR A 12 36.90 14.13 -23.30
N ALA A 13 36.72 13.40 -22.20
CA ALA A 13 35.84 13.80 -21.11
C ALA A 13 36.33 15.06 -20.39
N ILE A 14 37.64 15.20 -20.18
CA ILE A 14 38.25 16.39 -19.57
C ILE A 14 38.14 17.61 -20.50
N VAL A 15 38.38 17.45 -21.80
CA VAL A 15 38.23 18.54 -22.78
C VAL A 15 36.78 19.01 -22.88
N LEU A 16 35.80 18.10 -22.83
CA LEU A 16 34.38 18.44 -22.79
C LEU A 16 34.02 19.17 -21.48
N PHE A 17 34.55 18.76 -20.34
CA PHE A 17 34.30 19.41 -19.05
C PHE A 17 34.78 20.88 -19.05
N TYR A 18 35.98 21.16 -19.55
CA TYR A 18 36.51 22.52 -19.62
C TYR A 18 35.83 23.38 -20.71
N SER A 19 35.35 22.77 -21.80
CA SER A 19 34.63 23.52 -22.85
C SER A 19 33.22 23.95 -22.44
N PHE A 20 32.64 23.34 -21.39
CA PHE A 20 31.31 23.69 -20.88
C PHE A 20 31.31 24.81 -19.84
N ASP A 21 32.42 25.06 -19.13
CA ASP A 21 32.51 26.17 -18.18
C ASP A 21 32.66 27.54 -18.86
N ASP A 22 33.14 27.58 -20.11
CA ASP A 22 33.21 28.82 -20.91
C ASP A 22 31.83 29.34 -21.38
N ILE A 23 30.76 28.54 -21.26
CA ILE A 23 29.39 28.93 -21.68
C ILE A 23 28.63 29.67 -20.55
N LYS A 24 29.15 29.69 -19.32
CA LYS A 24 28.49 30.39 -18.18
C LYS A 24 28.67 31.92 -18.17
N ASN A 25 29.44 32.50 -19.09
CA ASN A 25 29.72 33.94 -19.13
C ASN A 25 28.87 34.77 -20.12
N LEU A 26 27.76 34.22 -20.64
CA LEU A 26 26.88 34.93 -21.57
C LEU A 26 25.44 34.97 -21.06
N THR A 27 25.13 35.81 -20.07
CA THR A 27 23.80 36.41 -19.86
C THR A 27 23.88 37.59 -18.87
N GLY A 28 24.51 38.69 -19.31
CA GLY A 28 24.38 39.99 -18.65
C GLY A 28 23.28 40.80 -19.32
N ILE A 29 22.05 40.75 -18.81
CA ILE A 29 21.00 41.74 -19.11
C ILE A 29 20.39 42.20 -17.79
N GLN A 30 20.83 43.38 -17.33
CA GLN A 30 20.20 44.15 -16.26
C GLN A 30 18.93 44.80 -16.81
N ILE A 31 17.78 44.57 -16.16
CA ILE A 31 16.60 45.41 -16.29
C ILE A 31 16.37 46.12 -14.96
N HIS A 32 16.45 47.44 -15.00
CA HIS A 32 16.29 48.36 -13.88
C HIS A 32 14.84 48.87 -13.90
N LEU A 33 14.09 48.74 -12.80
CA LEU A 33 12.90 49.57 -12.55
C LEU A 33 12.76 49.86 -11.03
N PRO A 34 12.22 51.04 -10.66
CA PRO A 34 12.48 51.66 -9.38
C PRO A 34 11.45 51.33 -8.29
N PHE A 35 11.86 51.70 -7.08
CA PHE A 35 11.30 51.44 -5.76
C PHE A 35 10.05 52.28 -5.41
N LEU A 36 9.43 51.89 -4.27
CA LEU A 36 8.37 52.51 -3.43
C LEU A 36 6.98 51.91 -3.64
N SER A 37 6.21 51.52 -2.63
CA SER A 37 6.19 51.95 -1.22
C SER A 37 5.56 50.91 -0.28
N PHE A 38 6.06 50.95 0.96
CA PHE A 38 5.51 50.40 2.20
C PHE A 38 3.97 50.52 2.35
N LEU A 39 3.32 49.42 2.73
CA LEU A 39 2.04 49.43 3.45
C LEU A 39 2.04 48.33 4.52
N LYS A 40 2.03 48.78 5.78
CA LYS A 40 1.71 47.97 6.96
C LYS A 40 0.26 47.49 6.85
N HIS A 41 0.01 46.19 7.02
CA HIS A 41 -1.31 45.74 7.46
C HIS A 41 -1.25 44.56 8.43
N ASN A 42 -2.16 44.64 9.39
CA ASN A 42 -2.24 43.88 10.62
C ASN A 42 -2.51 42.40 10.36
N SER A 43 -1.80 41.54 11.10
CA SER A 43 -2.12 40.12 11.22
C SER A 43 -3.47 39.97 11.92
N THR A 44 -4.50 39.66 11.14
CA THR A 44 -5.80 39.23 11.64
C THR A 44 -6.03 37.81 11.15
N THR A 45 -6.33 36.93 12.10
CA THR A 45 -6.54 35.50 11.97
C THR A 45 -7.62 35.19 10.92
N THR A 46 -7.25 34.49 9.85
CA THR A 46 -8.23 33.82 8.98
C THR A 46 -7.84 32.36 8.82
N SER A 47 -8.59 31.52 9.53
CA SER A 47 -8.80 30.10 9.19
C SER A 47 -9.11 30.00 7.70
N ARG A 48 -8.17 29.45 6.92
CA ARG A 48 -8.46 29.02 5.55
C ARG A 48 -9.00 27.60 5.63
N THR A 49 -10.31 27.48 5.49
CA THR A 49 -10.96 26.23 5.12
C THR A 49 -10.39 25.77 3.78
N HIS A 50 -9.64 24.67 3.77
CA HIS A 50 -9.21 24.01 2.55
C HIS A 50 -10.44 23.55 1.76
N PRO A 51 -10.46 23.67 0.42
CA PRO A 51 -11.54 23.10 -0.38
C PRO A 51 -11.49 21.58 -0.24
N GLU A 52 -12.62 20.97 0.14
CA GLU A 52 -12.80 19.52 0.11
C GLU A 52 -12.56 19.03 -1.32
N HIS A 53 -11.39 18.42 -1.56
CA HIS A 53 -11.19 17.57 -2.71
C HIS A 53 -12.05 16.32 -2.49
N ILE A 54 -13.34 16.42 -2.85
CA ILE A 54 -14.27 15.30 -2.92
C ILE A 54 -13.62 14.30 -3.89
N LEU A 55 -13.21 13.15 -3.36
CA LEU A 55 -12.80 12.00 -4.18
C LEU A 55 -13.84 11.82 -5.29
N PRO A 56 -13.45 11.51 -6.54
CA PRO A 56 -14.44 11.18 -7.55
C PRO A 56 -15.28 10.04 -6.97
N LEU A 57 -16.55 10.36 -6.63
CA LEU A 57 -17.48 9.45 -5.98
C LEU A 57 -17.51 8.20 -6.85
N THR A 58 -16.80 7.17 -6.44
CA THR A 58 -16.90 5.88 -7.10
C THR A 58 -18.35 5.47 -6.91
N PRO A 59 -19.07 5.07 -7.97
CA PRO A 59 -20.46 4.66 -7.81
C PRO A 59 -20.54 3.62 -6.69
N PRO A 60 -21.55 3.71 -5.82
CA PRO A 60 -21.65 2.83 -4.67
C PRO A 60 -21.60 1.39 -5.14
N VAL A 61 -20.70 0.61 -4.54
CA VAL A 61 -20.58 -0.81 -4.81
C VAL A 61 -21.87 -1.48 -4.35
N VAL A 62 -22.65 -2.00 -5.30
CA VAL A 62 -23.88 -2.73 -4.99
C VAL A 62 -23.52 -4.18 -4.71
N LEU A 63 -23.65 -4.60 -3.45
CA LEU A 63 -23.55 -6.01 -3.09
C LEU A 63 -24.86 -6.73 -3.37
N GLN A 64 -24.77 -7.91 -3.96
CA GLN A 64 -25.87 -8.86 -3.99
C GLN A 64 -25.80 -9.74 -2.72
N PRO A 65 -26.88 -9.85 -1.95
CA PRO A 65 -26.94 -10.79 -0.82
C PRO A 65 -26.66 -12.22 -1.27
N LEU A 66 -26.08 -13.02 -0.37
CA LEU A 66 -25.89 -14.45 -0.64
C LEU A 66 -27.24 -15.15 -0.85
N SER A 67 -27.29 -16.02 -1.83
CA SER A 67 -28.42 -16.88 -2.16
C SER A 67 -27.92 -18.30 -2.45
N ASP A 68 -28.83 -19.24 -2.66
CA ASP A 68 -28.50 -20.63 -3.04
C ASP A 68 -27.74 -20.71 -4.38
N MET A 69 -27.79 -19.65 -5.19
CA MET A 69 -27.07 -19.54 -6.47
C MET A 69 -25.70 -18.86 -6.35
N SER A 70 -25.34 -18.34 -5.16
CA SER A 70 -24.08 -17.64 -4.97
C SER A 70 -22.91 -18.62 -5.00
N VAL A 71 -21.83 -18.23 -5.69
CA VAL A 71 -20.68 -19.10 -5.94
C VAL A 71 -19.46 -18.62 -5.15
N PRO A 72 -18.77 -19.47 -4.38
CA PRO A 72 -17.53 -19.09 -3.72
C PRO A 72 -16.42 -18.86 -4.74
N ARG A 73 -15.57 -17.85 -4.53
CA ARG A 73 -14.38 -17.62 -5.33
C ARG A 73 -13.39 -18.76 -5.14
N ALA A 74 -12.94 -19.35 -6.25
CA ALA A 74 -11.95 -20.42 -6.25
C ALA A 74 -10.56 -19.88 -5.87
N ILE A 75 -9.72 -20.75 -5.30
CA ILE A 75 -8.31 -20.42 -5.01
C ILE A 75 -7.52 -20.61 -6.31
N ARG A 76 -7.02 -19.51 -6.86
CA ARG A 76 -6.14 -19.52 -8.04
C ARG A 76 -4.74 -19.99 -7.69
N THR A 77 -4.19 -19.48 -6.58
CA THR A 77 -2.88 -19.88 -6.08
C THR A 77 -2.75 -19.54 -4.60
N ALA A 78 -1.93 -20.31 -3.89
CA ALA A 78 -1.54 -19.96 -2.53
C ALA A 78 -0.04 -20.23 -2.35
N PHE A 79 0.66 -19.28 -1.74
CA PHE A 79 2.12 -19.37 -1.57
C PHE A 79 2.61 -18.57 -0.37
N VAL A 80 3.69 -19.07 0.25
CA VAL A 80 4.37 -18.41 1.36
C VAL A 80 5.06 -17.14 0.87
N ALA A 81 4.93 -16.05 1.64
CA ALA A 81 5.66 -14.82 1.43
C ALA A 81 7.16 -15.01 1.71
N ILE A 82 8.00 -14.39 0.90
CA ILE A 82 9.44 -14.57 0.96
C ILE A 82 10.03 -13.50 1.86
N GLU A 83 10.83 -13.91 2.85
CA GLU A 83 11.51 -12.98 3.74
C GLU A 83 12.76 -12.37 3.06
N GLN A 84 12.87 -11.05 3.05
CA GLN A 84 13.98 -10.30 2.43
C GLN A 84 14.36 -9.06 3.25
N ALA A 85 15.54 -8.51 2.98
CA ALA A 85 15.97 -7.24 3.53
C ALA A 85 15.43 -6.09 2.69
N GLU A 86 15.04 -4.99 3.35
CA GLU A 86 14.60 -3.74 2.73
C GLU A 86 15.07 -2.56 3.59
N GLY A 87 14.98 -1.34 3.04
CA GLY A 87 15.38 -0.12 3.75
C GLY A 87 16.79 -0.21 4.34
N ALA A 88 16.93 0.20 5.60
CA ALA A 88 18.16 0.08 6.37
C ALA A 88 17.96 -0.94 7.50
N GLY A 89 18.47 -2.16 7.33
CA GLY A 89 18.42 -3.21 8.36
C GLY A 89 17.04 -3.81 8.64
N ALA A 90 15.99 -3.38 7.92
CA ALA A 90 14.63 -3.87 8.09
C ALA A 90 14.44 -5.22 7.38
N ARG A 91 13.51 -6.04 7.90
CA ARG A 91 13.10 -7.30 7.28
C ARG A 91 11.61 -7.30 6.98
N VAL A 92 11.27 -7.80 5.81
CA VAL A 92 9.89 -7.91 5.33
C VAL A 92 9.64 -9.29 4.76
N ARG A 93 8.41 -9.78 4.87
CA ARG A 93 7.89 -10.91 4.10
C ARG A 93 7.07 -10.37 2.94
N ARG A 94 7.60 -10.48 1.72
CA ARG A 94 6.97 -9.98 0.50
C ARG A 94 6.15 -11.06 -0.18
N SER A 95 4.92 -10.73 -0.56
CA SER A 95 4.05 -11.64 -1.33
C SER A 95 3.73 -11.12 -2.73
N ILE A 96 3.04 -9.98 -2.83
CA ILE A 96 2.88 -9.22 -4.07
C ILE A 96 4.16 -8.41 -4.29
N GLY A 97 4.66 -8.36 -5.53
CA GLY A 97 5.97 -7.78 -5.87
C GLY A 97 7.09 -8.82 -6.00
N THR A 98 6.77 -10.11 -5.82
CA THR A 98 7.71 -11.23 -6.02
C THR A 98 7.67 -11.75 -7.47
N PRO A 99 8.66 -12.53 -7.94
CA PRO A 99 8.57 -13.17 -9.26
C PRO A 99 7.32 -14.04 -9.45
N LYS A 100 6.76 -14.60 -8.36
CA LYS A 100 5.55 -15.42 -8.38
C LYS A 100 4.27 -14.62 -8.59
N LEU A 101 4.25 -13.35 -8.16
CA LEU A 101 3.14 -12.43 -8.33
C LEU A 101 3.69 -10.99 -8.40
N ARG A 102 4.21 -10.62 -9.57
CA ARG A 102 4.95 -9.35 -9.76
C ARG A 102 4.12 -8.11 -9.44
N ASN A 103 2.85 -8.14 -9.81
CA ASN A 103 1.81 -7.23 -9.38
C ASN A 103 0.46 -7.97 -9.54
N PHE A 104 -0.58 -7.41 -8.93
CA PHE A 104 -1.93 -7.96 -8.97
C PHE A 104 -2.94 -6.82 -8.90
N SER A 105 -3.20 -6.18 -10.04
CA SER A 105 -3.99 -4.94 -10.14
C SER A 105 -5.23 -4.93 -9.23
N PRO A 106 -5.45 -3.89 -8.41
CA PRO A 106 -4.66 -2.66 -8.32
C PRO A 106 -3.43 -2.76 -7.41
N PHE A 107 -3.12 -3.93 -6.85
CA PHE A 107 -2.05 -4.10 -5.87
C PHE A 107 -0.68 -4.24 -6.54
N ILE A 108 0.29 -3.46 -6.06
CA ILE A 108 1.65 -3.45 -6.61
C ILE A 108 2.60 -4.26 -5.73
N LEU A 109 2.46 -4.12 -4.42
CA LEU A 109 3.37 -4.71 -3.44
C LEU A 109 2.61 -4.97 -2.13
N LEU A 110 2.96 -6.07 -1.46
CA LEU A 110 2.50 -6.34 -0.11
C LEU A 110 3.65 -6.92 0.72
N ASP A 111 4.02 -6.17 1.76
CA ASP A 111 5.00 -6.56 2.75
C ASP A 111 4.35 -6.71 4.12
N HIS A 112 4.70 -7.79 4.83
CA HIS A 112 4.52 -7.93 6.27
C HIS A 112 5.88 -7.68 6.92
N PHE A 113 6.04 -6.53 7.56
CA PHE A 113 7.32 -6.09 8.11
C PHE A 113 7.47 -6.41 9.60
N THR A 114 8.73 -6.58 10.01
CA THR A 114 9.12 -6.60 11.43
C THR A 114 10.35 -5.71 11.55
N VAL A 115 10.22 -4.59 12.27
CA VAL A 115 11.25 -3.53 12.34
C VAL A 115 11.52 -3.15 13.78
N GLY A 116 12.79 -3.26 14.20
CA GLY A 116 13.24 -2.94 15.56
C GLY A 116 14.19 -1.74 15.58
N SER A 117 14.62 -1.33 16.77
CA SER A 117 15.58 -0.23 16.93
C SER A 117 16.86 -0.45 16.08
N GLY A 118 17.40 0.64 15.52
CA GLY A 118 18.54 0.61 14.59
C GLY A 118 18.22 0.06 13.20
N SER A 119 16.94 -0.11 12.86
CA SER A 119 16.46 -0.45 11.52
C SER A 119 15.32 0.47 11.08
N GLY A 120 14.94 0.44 9.81
CA GLY A 120 13.74 1.16 9.34
C GLY A 120 13.80 1.48 7.85
N PHE A 121 12.96 2.43 7.45
CA PHE A 121 12.88 2.94 6.09
C PHE A 121 13.21 4.44 6.11
N PRO A 122 14.50 4.82 6.05
CA PRO A 122 14.90 6.22 6.05
C PRO A 122 14.44 6.92 4.77
N ASP A 123 14.71 8.22 4.66
CA ASP A 123 14.27 9.11 3.58
C ASP A 123 14.28 8.44 2.19
N HIS A 124 13.10 8.22 1.63
CA HIS A 124 12.91 7.60 0.33
C HIS A 124 11.71 8.20 -0.41
N PRO A 125 11.73 8.21 -1.77
CA PRO A 125 10.65 8.81 -2.54
C PRO A 125 9.55 7.80 -2.90
N HIS A 126 8.38 8.30 -3.33
CA HIS A 126 7.34 7.57 -4.05
C HIS A 126 6.66 8.46 -5.10
N ARG A 127 6.13 7.87 -6.19
CA ARG A 127 5.29 8.56 -7.18
C ARG A 127 4.36 7.61 -7.92
N GLY A 128 3.06 7.95 -7.94
CA GLY A 128 2.05 7.29 -8.76
C GLY A 128 1.27 6.15 -8.10
N GLN A 129 1.43 5.96 -6.79
CA GLN A 129 0.71 4.95 -5.99
C GLN A 129 0.18 5.55 -4.67
N GLU A 130 -0.68 4.79 -3.99
CA GLU A 130 -0.98 4.96 -2.57
C GLU A 130 -0.19 3.89 -1.78
N THR A 131 0.35 4.26 -0.62
CA THR A 131 0.87 3.29 0.36
C THR A 131 -0.11 3.25 1.54
N ILE A 132 -0.44 2.04 1.97
CA ILE A 132 -1.34 1.79 3.08
C ILE A 132 -0.55 1.03 4.14
N THR A 133 -0.25 1.71 5.24
CA THR A 133 0.47 1.14 6.38
C THR A 133 -0.56 0.73 7.42
N TYR A 134 -0.59 -0.55 7.80
CA TYR A 134 -1.44 -1.08 8.87
C TYR A 134 -0.59 -1.69 9.97
N LEU A 135 -0.70 -1.18 11.20
CA LEU A 135 0.15 -1.66 12.28
C LEU A 135 -0.53 -2.74 13.12
N LEU A 136 0.16 -3.87 13.29
CA LEU A 136 -0.33 -5.02 14.04
C LEU A 136 0.08 -4.95 15.51
N SER A 137 1.31 -4.51 15.80
CA SER A 137 1.83 -4.29 17.15
C SER A 137 2.98 -3.27 17.16
N GLY A 138 3.15 -2.58 18.28
CA GLY A 138 4.18 -1.53 18.46
C GLY A 138 3.76 -0.17 17.89
N GLY A 139 4.71 0.59 17.34
CA GLY A 139 4.50 1.87 16.65
C GLY A 139 5.41 2.04 15.42
N VAL A 140 4.98 2.87 14.46
CA VAL A 140 5.86 3.40 13.40
C VAL A 140 5.73 4.91 13.38
N ASP A 141 6.87 5.61 13.53
CA ASP A 141 6.95 7.04 13.35
C ASP A 141 7.12 7.35 11.86
N HIS A 142 6.38 8.33 11.34
CA HIS A 142 6.49 8.79 9.97
C HIS A 142 6.76 10.30 9.92
N GLU A 143 7.49 10.74 8.89
CA GLU A 143 7.79 12.15 8.63
C GLU A 143 8.00 12.36 7.13
N ASP A 144 7.40 13.43 6.57
CA ASP A 144 7.50 13.76 5.16
C ASP A 144 8.00 15.19 4.89
N PHE A 145 8.41 15.43 3.66
CA PHE A 145 8.87 16.74 3.19
C PHE A 145 7.76 17.79 2.97
N THR A 146 6.51 17.43 3.23
CA THR A 146 5.36 18.33 3.22
C THR A 146 5.05 18.91 4.60
N GLY A 147 5.67 18.35 5.64
CA GLY A 147 5.51 18.70 7.04
C GLY A 147 4.59 17.77 7.82
N ASN A 148 4.01 16.72 7.20
CA ASN A 148 3.24 15.73 7.94
C ASN A 148 4.18 14.81 8.70
N LYS A 149 3.81 14.54 9.96
CA LYS A 149 4.52 13.60 10.82
C LYS A 149 3.60 13.10 11.92
N GLY A 150 3.93 11.94 12.47
CA GLY A 150 3.16 11.33 13.53
C GLY A 150 3.62 9.92 13.84
N THR A 151 2.83 9.23 14.66
CA THR A 151 3.03 7.82 14.99
C THR A 151 1.76 7.06 14.66
N ILE A 152 1.93 5.97 13.91
CA ILE A 152 0.91 4.97 13.63
C ILE A 152 0.99 3.96 14.78
N GLY A 153 -0.09 3.80 15.55
CA GLY A 153 -0.16 2.87 16.68
C GLY A 153 -0.82 1.53 16.34
N PRO A 154 -0.88 0.57 17.28
CA PRO A 154 -1.47 -0.74 17.02
C PRO A 154 -2.93 -0.64 16.59
N GLY A 155 -3.25 -1.21 15.44
CA GLY A 155 -4.58 -1.17 14.84
C GLY A 155 -4.86 0.09 14.01
N ASP A 156 -3.99 1.10 14.05
CA ASP A 156 -4.12 2.28 13.20
C ASP A 156 -3.70 1.98 11.76
N LEU A 157 -4.23 2.78 10.84
CA LEU A 157 -3.81 2.81 9.45
C LEU A 157 -3.40 4.22 9.03
N GLN A 158 -2.46 4.28 8.10
CA GLN A 158 -2.17 5.46 7.30
C GLN A 158 -2.34 5.15 5.83
N PHE A 159 -3.17 5.95 5.16
CA PHE A 159 -3.32 5.94 3.71
C PHE A 159 -2.58 7.16 3.15
N MET A 160 -1.41 6.95 2.56
CA MET A 160 -0.64 8.01 1.92
C MET A 160 -0.81 7.91 0.41
N THR A 161 -1.42 8.92 -0.22
CA THR A 161 -1.37 9.07 -1.66
C THR A 161 -0.07 9.79 -2.04
N ALA A 162 0.83 9.13 -2.77
CA ALA A 162 2.09 9.73 -3.21
C ALA A 162 1.89 10.73 -4.36
N GLY A 163 0.92 10.47 -5.25
CA GLY A 163 0.60 11.34 -6.38
C GLY A 163 1.84 11.74 -7.19
N ARG A 164 1.99 13.04 -7.47
CA ARG A 164 3.11 13.63 -8.22
C ARG A 164 4.47 13.50 -7.54
N GLY A 165 4.54 13.11 -6.27
CA GLY A 165 5.82 12.87 -5.60
C GLY A 165 5.75 13.14 -4.11
N ILE A 166 6.27 12.21 -3.32
CA ILE A 166 6.53 12.41 -1.90
C ILE A 166 7.91 11.87 -1.54
N MET A 167 8.60 12.51 -0.59
CA MET A 167 9.76 11.94 0.10
C MET A 167 9.44 11.90 1.58
N HIS A 168 9.65 10.72 2.18
CA HIS A 168 9.28 10.45 3.57
C HIS A 168 10.20 9.42 4.21
N ALA A 169 10.11 9.31 5.53
CA ALA A 169 10.72 8.25 6.31
C ALA A 169 9.66 7.53 7.16
N GLU A 170 9.83 6.23 7.35
CA GLU A 170 9.02 5.37 8.21
C GLU A 170 9.97 4.59 9.13
N MET A 171 10.09 5.05 10.37
CA MET A 171 11.05 4.53 11.35
C MET A 171 10.32 3.83 12.49
N PRO A 172 10.85 2.73 13.05
CA PRO A 172 10.24 2.05 14.19
C PRO A 172 10.12 3.00 15.37
N HIS A 173 8.94 3.01 16.01
CA HIS A 173 8.79 3.64 17.31
C HIS A 173 9.55 2.81 18.36
N GLU A 174 10.13 3.48 19.35
CA GLU A 174 10.81 2.80 20.45
C GLU A 174 9.79 2.26 21.46
N ASN A 175 9.57 0.94 21.43
CA ASN A 175 8.72 0.30 22.43
C ASN A 175 9.43 0.26 23.79
N PRO A 176 8.72 0.48 24.91
CA PRO A 176 9.33 0.47 26.25
C PRO A 176 10.05 -0.83 26.62
N ASP A 177 9.63 -1.97 26.04
CA ASP A 177 10.20 -3.30 26.26
C ASP A 177 11.27 -3.68 25.21
N GLY A 178 11.58 -2.79 24.27
CA GLY A 178 12.51 -3.03 23.16
C GLY A 178 12.01 -4.03 22.12
N SER A 179 10.74 -4.45 22.18
CA SER A 179 10.17 -5.36 21.19
C SER A 179 10.11 -4.72 19.80
N PRO A 180 10.22 -5.51 18.72
CA PRO A 180 10.09 -4.99 17.37
C PRO A 180 8.63 -4.62 17.03
N ASN A 181 8.48 -3.70 16.10
CA ASN A 181 7.20 -3.28 15.55
C ASN A 181 6.81 -4.16 14.38
N VAL A 182 5.54 -4.54 14.29
CA VAL A 182 5.04 -5.47 13.28
C VAL A 182 3.84 -4.85 12.57
N GLY A 183 3.86 -4.85 11.25
CA GLY A 183 2.81 -4.26 10.45
C GLY A 183 2.82 -4.73 9.00
N MET A 184 1.96 -4.13 8.20
CA MET A 184 1.82 -4.43 6.78
C MET A 184 1.88 -3.15 5.96
N GLN A 185 2.61 -3.21 4.84
CA GLN A 185 2.67 -2.14 3.83
C GLN A 185 2.04 -2.67 2.54
N LEU A 186 0.90 -2.11 2.14
CA LEU A 186 0.26 -2.39 0.86
C LEU A 186 0.44 -1.21 -0.09
N TRP A 187 0.95 -1.45 -1.29
CA TRP A 187 0.94 -0.45 -2.35
C TRP A 187 -0.22 -0.68 -3.29
N VAL A 188 -1.01 0.36 -3.52
CA VAL A 188 -2.16 0.36 -4.41
C VAL A 188 -1.90 1.33 -5.54
N ASP A 189 -2.03 0.87 -6.77
CA ASP A 189 -1.84 1.69 -7.95
C ASP A 189 -2.89 2.80 -8.02
N LEU A 190 -2.47 4.01 -8.41
CA LEU A 190 -3.42 5.09 -8.71
C LEU A 190 -3.92 4.95 -10.16
N PRO A 191 -5.19 5.32 -10.44
CA PRO A 191 -5.66 5.49 -11.81
C PRO A 191 -4.75 6.48 -12.55
N GLU A 192 -4.45 6.22 -13.82
CA GLU A 192 -3.53 7.02 -14.64
C GLU A 192 -3.75 8.54 -14.47
N LYS A 193 -5.01 8.98 -14.53
CA LYS A 193 -5.42 10.39 -14.38
C LYS A 193 -5.13 11.02 -13.00
N LEU A 194 -4.87 10.20 -11.98
CA LEU A 194 -4.59 10.63 -10.60
C LEU A 194 -3.13 10.47 -10.21
N LYS A 195 -2.28 9.86 -11.05
CA LYS A 195 -0.86 9.66 -10.72
C LYS A 195 -0.07 10.95 -10.53
N MET A 196 -0.60 12.09 -10.99
CA MET A 196 0.00 13.41 -10.82
C MET A 196 -0.79 14.33 -9.88
N CYS A 197 -1.73 13.80 -9.09
CA CYS A 197 -2.41 14.59 -8.06
C CYS A 197 -1.43 15.04 -6.95
N GLU A 198 -1.83 16.03 -6.15
CA GLU A 198 -1.05 16.41 -4.97
C GLU A 198 -1.01 15.27 -3.95
N PRO A 199 0.11 15.07 -3.24
CA PRO A 199 0.17 14.10 -2.15
C PRO A 199 -0.85 14.42 -1.07
N ARG A 200 -1.42 13.39 -0.45
CA ARG A 200 -2.33 13.54 0.70
C ARG A 200 -2.18 12.39 1.68
N TYR A 201 -2.61 12.63 2.92
CA TYR A 201 -2.70 11.62 3.97
C TYR A 201 -4.15 11.46 4.43
N ARG A 202 -4.52 10.23 4.75
CA ARG A 202 -5.71 9.92 5.52
C ARG A 202 -5.34 8.89 6.59
N ASP A 203 -5.24 9.36 7.82
CA ASP A 203 -5.08 8.48 8.97
C ASP A 203 -6.45 7.92 9.39
N LEU A 204 -6.44 6.67 9.86
CA LEU A 204 -7.59 5.99 10.43
C LEU A 204 -7.18 5.33 11.73
N ARG A 205 -7.72 5.80 12.86
CA ARG A 205 -7.41 5.24 14.18
C ARG A 205 -8.13 3.92 14.41
N ALA A 206 -7.52 3.03 15.16
CA ALA A 206 -8.08 1.73 15.53
C ALA A 206 -9.50 1.86 16.12
N THR A 207 -9.73 2.91 16.91
CA THR A 207 -11.01 3.21 17.56
C THR A 207 -12.12 3.65 16.60
N GLU A 208 -11.77 4.08 15.39
CA GLU A 208 -12.72 4.46 14.34
C GLU A 208 -13.15 3.27 13.48
N ILE A 209 -12.47 2.12 13.60
CA ILE A 209 -12.73 0.94 12.76
C ILE A 209 -13.88 0.13 13.37
N PRO A 210 -15.03 0.03 12.69
CA PRO A 210 -16.14 -0.77 13.18
C PRO A 210 -15.84 -2.27 13.06
N VAL A 211 -16.47 -3.05 13.94
CA VAL A 211 -16.27 -4.50 14.02
C VAL A 211 -17.58 -5.22 13.77
N ALA A 212 -17.60 -6.13 12.80
CA ALA A 212 -18.71 -7.06 12.60
C ALA A 212 -18.48 -8.34 13.41
N ASP A 213 -19.52 -8.77 14.12
CA ASP A 213 -19.58 -10.04 14.83
C ASP A 213 -20.31 -11.07 13.96
N VAL A 214 -19.69 -12.22 13.73
CA VAL A 214 -20.17 -13.23 12.78
C VAL A 214 -20.11 -14.62 13.44
N ASP A 215 -21.03 -15.50 13.04
CA ASP A 215 -21.10 -16.89 13.51
C ASP A 215 -21.20 -17.00 15.05
N GLY A 216 -22.09 -16.20 15.64
CA GLY A 216 -22.31 -16.16 17.09
C GLY A 216 -21.06 -15.73 17.87
N GLY A 217 -20.33 -14.74 17.35
CA GLY A 217 -19.09 -14.20 17.91
C GLY A 217 -17.85 -15.05 17.70
N LYS A 218 -17.93 -16.16 16.97
CA LYS A 218 -16.72 -16.96 16.67
C LYS A 218 -15.81 -16.27 15.68
N VAL A 219 -16.34 -15.37 14.86
CA VAL A 219 -15.58 -14.59 13.90
C VAL A 219 -15.76 -13.10 14.17
N SER A 220 -14.64 -12.39 14.29
CA SER A 220 -14.58 -10.94 14.42
C SER A 220 -13.93 -10.35 13.17
N VAL A 221 -14.61 -9.39 12.54
CA VAL A 221 -14.14 -8.71 11.33
C VAL A 221 -13.98 -7.24 11.62
N LYS A 222 -12.74 -6.73 11.63
CA LYS A 222 -12.51 -5.28 11.58
C LYS A 222 -12.73 -4.80 10.15
N VAL A 223 -13.72 -3.94 9.94
CA VAL A 223 -14.13 -3.45 8.64
C VAL A 223 -13.37 -2.16 8.33
N ILE A 224 -12.10 -2.29 7.94
CA ILE A 224 -11.20 -1.17 7.66
C ILE A 224 -11.71 -0.35 6.47
N SER A 225 -12.05 -1.03 5.38
CA SER A 225 -12.66 -0.43 4.19
C SER A 225 -13.64 -1.40 3.55
N GLY A 226 -14.82 -0.92 3.17
CA GLY A 226 -15.88 -1.72 2.55
C GLY A 226 -17.02 -2.06 3.50
N GLN A 227 -17.65 -3.21 3.29
CA GLN A 227 -18.78 -3.66 4.09
C GLN A 227 -18.65 -5.15 4.44
N SER A 228 -19.01 -5.52 5.67
CA SER A 228 -19.09 -6.91 6.13
C SER A 228 -20.31 -7.12 7.01
N HIS A 229 -21.19 -8.06 6.64
CA HIS A 229 -22.30 -8.53 7.47
C HIS A 229 -23.18 -7.39 8.04
N GLY A 230 -23.50 -6.40 7.21
CA GLY A 230 -24.33 -5.25 7.58
C GLY A 230 -23.60 -4.12 8.31
N VAL A 231 -22.27 -4.23 8.47
CA VAL A 231 -21.41 -3.19 9.05
C VAL A 231 -20.58 -2.55 7.95
N ASP A 232 -20.72 -1.23 7.77
CA ASP A 232 -19.96 -0.42 6.82
C ASP A 232 -18.74 0.22 7.49
N SER A 233 -17.64 0.36 6.74
CA SER A 233 -16.48 1.14 7.16
C SER A 233 -16.75 2.65 7.14
N VAL A 234 -15.81 3.42 7.70
CA VAL A 234 -15.65 4.82 7.31
C VAL A 234 -15.37 4.92 5.80
N ARG A 235 -15.79 6.03 5.18
CA ARG A 235 -15.66 6.28 3.73
C ARG A 235 -14.45 7.15 3.40
N ASP A 236 -14.16 7.24 2.11
CA ASP A 236 -13.21 8.18 1.50
C ASP A 236 -11.75 8.02 1.95
N LEU A 237 -11.31 6.77 2.15
CA LEU A 237 -9.95 6.43 2.58
C LEU A 237 -8.92 6.49 1.43
N ALA A 238 -9.24 5.92 0.27
CA ALA A 238 -8.33 5.73 -0.86
C ALA A 238 -8.96 6.23 -2.16
N TYR A 239 -8.13 6.64 -3.13
CA TYR A 239 -8.60 7.01 -4.47
C TYR A 239 -8.99 5.77 -5.28
N THR A 240 -8.20 4.70 -5.16
CA THR A 240 -8.50 3.42 -5.79
C THR A 240 -9.43 2.61 -4.89
N PRO A 241 -10.59 2.17 -5.38
CA PRO A 241 -11.53 1.37 -4.57
C PRO A 241 -10.87 0.09 -4.07
N VAL A 242 -10.73 -0.01 -2.75
CA VAL A 242 -10.12 -1.14 -2.05
C VAL A 242 -10.93 -1.45 -0.79
N TRP A 243 -11.22 -2.72 -0.57
CA TRP A 243 -11.82 -3.26 0.63
C TRP A 243 -10.76 -4.03 1.41
N ILE A 244 -10.71 -3.80 2.72
CA ILE A 244 -9.69 -4.33 3.61
C ILE A 244 -10.38 -4.79 4.87
N PHE A 245 -10.10 -6.03 5.27
CA PHE A 245 -10.64 -6.64 6.48
C PHE A 245 -9.52 -7.31 7.27
N ASP A 246 -9.46 -7.08 8.58
CA ASP A 246 -8.66 -7.88 9.53
C ASP A 246 -9.61 -8.85 10.25
N ILE A 247 -9.47 -10.14 9.96
CA ILE A 247 -10.41 -11.18 10.38
C ILE A 247 -9.73 -12.11 11.37
N THR A 248 -10.32 -12.25 12.56
CA THR A 248 -9.94 -13.24 13.57
C THR A 248 -11.05 -14.26 13.73
N MET A 249 -10.70 -15.55 13.71
CA MET A 249 -11.64 -16.66 13.83
C MET A 249 -11.20 -17.65 14.91
N ARG A 250 -12.05 -17.82 15.91
CA ARG A 250 -11.91 -18.86 16.93
C ARG A 250 -12.10 -20.26 16.32
N PRO A 251 -11.58 -21.33 16.95
CA PRO A 251 -11.83 -22.70 16.50
C PRO A 251 -13.32 -22.96 16.21
N GLY A 252 -13.59 -23.55 15.04
CA GLY A 252 -14.95 -23.82 14.54
C GLY A 252 -15.68 -22.62 13.97
N GLY A 253 -15.08 -21.43 13.94
CA GLY A 253 -15.63 -20.23 13.33
C GLY A 253 -15.65 -20.31 11.80
N LYS A 254 -16.71 -19.79 11.18
CA LYS A 254 -16.90 -19.78 9.72
C LYS A 254 -17.37 -18.41 9.22
N ILE A 255 -16.94 -18.03 8.03
CA ILE A 255 -17.36 -16.78 7.38
C ILE A 255 -17.50 -16.96 5.86
N SER A 256 -18.50 -16.27 5.30
CA SER A 256 -18.68 -16.08 3.86
C SER A 256 -18.69 -14.58 3.57
N GLN A 257 -17.53 -14.01 3.22
CA GLN A 257 -17.39 -12.58 2.97
C GLN A 257 -17.73 -12.27 1.52
N ILE A 258 -18.86 -11.59 1.29
CA ILE A 258 -19.24 -11.07 -0.04
C ILE A 258 -18.20 -10.06 -0.49
N LEU A 259 -17.79 -10.14 -1.75
CA LEU A 259 -16.88 -9.20 -2.37
C LEU A 259 -17.50 -8.63 -3.65
N PRO A 260 -17.09 -7.41 -4.08
CA PRO A 260 -17.65 -6.80 -5.28
C PRO A 260 -17.30 -7.64 -6.52
N GLN A 261 -18.26 -7.86 -7.41
CA GLN A 261 -18.04 -8.67 -8.61
C GLN A 261 -16.94 -8.07 -9.50
N GLY A 262 -16.13 -8.94 -10.11
CA GLY A 262 -15.02 -8.55 -10.95
C GLY A 262 -13.81 -7.97 -10.21
N TRP A 263 -13.88 -7.74 -8.89
CA TRP A 263 -12.74 -7.27 -8.13
C TRP A 263 -11.67 -8.34 -7.97
N ASN A 264 -10.40 -7.94 -8.03
CA ASN A 264 -9.30 -8.83 -7.68
C ASN A 264 -9.22 -8.95 -6.16
N SER A 265 -9.00 -10.16 -5.64
CA SER A 265 -8.99 -10.41 -4.20
C SER A 265 -7.95 -11.44 -3.76
N PHE A 266 -7.39 -11.24 -2.58
CA PHE A 266 -6.49 -12.18 -1.93
C PHE A 266 -6.63 -12.13 -0.40
N ALA A 267 -6.21 -13.20 0.27
CA ALA A 267 -6.04 -13.24 1.71
C ALA A 267 -4.56 -13.35 2.08
N TYR A 268 -4.14 -12.70 3.16
CA TYR A 268 -2.81 -12.83 3.74
C TYR A 268 -2.90 -13.37 5.16
N THR A 269 -2.44 -14.60 5.41
CA THR A 269 -2.54 -15.25 6.71
C THR A 269 -1.47 -14.73 7.69
N LEU A 270 -1.87 -14.37 8.90
CA LEU A 270 -1.00 -13.80 9.92
C LEU A 270 -0.62 -14.83 10.99
N SER A 271 -1.61 -15.54 11.53
CA SER A 271 -1.42 -16.54 12.58
C SER A 271 -2.47 -17.65 12.49
N GLY A 272 -2.18 -18.77 13.15
CA GLY A 272 -3.02 -19.95 13.09
C GLY A 272 -3.11 -20.56 11.70
N THR A 273 -4.13 -21.39 11.50
CA THR A 273 -4.39 -22.07 10.24
C THR A 273 -5.81 -21.76 9.77
N THR A 274 -5.96 -21.38 8.50
CA THR A 274 -7.25 -21.07 7.87
C THR A 274 -7.56 -22.07 6.78
N ASN A 275 -8.79 -22.58 6.75
CA ASN A 275 -9.32 -23.33 5.61
C ASN A 275 -10.05 -22.37 4.68
N PHE A 276 -9.55 -22.20 3.46
CA PHE A 276 -10.21 -21.40 2.42
C PHE A 276 -10.94 -22.28 1.41
N GLY A 277 -12.10 -21.83 0.95
CA GLY A 277 -12.95 -22.58 0.01
C GLY A 277 -13.97 -23.48 0.69
N ALA A 278 -14.86 -24.07 -0.10
CA ALA A 278 -15.90 -24.96 0.40
C ALA A 278 -15.31 -26.28 0.89
N ALA A 279 -15.59 -26.62 2.14
CA ALA A 279 -15.37 -27.96 2.63
C ALA A 279 -16.16 -28.91 1.72
N SER A 280 -15.49 -29.89 1.11
CA SER A 280 -16.18 -31.01 0.49
C SER A 280 -16.90 -31.73 1.61
N GLU A 281 -18.18 -31.43 1.83
CA GLU A 281 -18.99 -32.25 2.71
C GLU A 281 -18.99 -33.66 2.12
N SER A 282 -18.43 -34.62 2.86
CA SER A 282 -18.51 -36.04 2.51
C SER A 282 -19.92 -36.56 2.78
N THR A 283 -20.94 -35.92 2.23
CA THR A 283 -22.30 -36.43 2.26
C THR A 283 -22.47 -37.35 1.05
N ASN A 284 -22.66 -38.64 1.33
CA ASN A 284 -23.07 -39.69 0.40
C ASN A 284 -24.49 -39.45 -0.18
N THR A 285 -24.74 -38.27 -0.71
CA THR A 285 -25.97 -37.89 -1.39
C THR A 285 -25.58 -37.42 -2.79
N PRO A 286 -26.02 -38.11 -3.85
CA PRO A 286 -25.73 -37.70 -5.20
C PRO A 286 -26.44 -36.38 -5.48
N LEU A 287 -25.70 -35.27 -5.43
CA LEU A 287 -26.20 -33.98 -5.86
C LEU A 287 -26.36 -34.02 -7.38
N SER A 288 -27.61 -33.99 -7.82
CA SER A 288 -27.98 -33.91 -9.22
C SER A 288 -27.40 -32.64 -9.84
N SER A 289 -26.63 -32.85 -10.92
CA SER A 289 -26.45 -31.97 -12.08
C SER A 289 -25.90 -30.54 -11.86
N SER A 290 -24.62 -30.43 -12.29
CA SER A 290 -24.00 -29.28 -12.99
C SER A 290 -23.86 -27.95 -12.24
N LEU A 291 -22.70 -27.78 -11.60
CA LEU A 291 -21.83 -26.57 -11.57
C LEU A 291 -20.70 -26.68 -10.51
N ALA A 292 -20.32 -27.90 -10.09
CA ALA A 292 -19.25 -28.12 -9.12
C ALA A 292 -17.86 -28.06 -9.78
N ASP A 293 -17.42 -26.84 -10.12
CA ASP A 293 -16.01 -26.52 -10.37
C ASP A 293 -15.44 -25.69 -9.19
N SER A 294 -16.02 -25.83 -8.00
CA SER A 294 -15.47 -25.23 -6.79
C SER A 294 -14.17 -25.95 -6.42
N SER A 295 -13.04 -25.24 -6.51
CA SER A 295 -11.75 -25.73 -6.04
C SER A 295 -11.86 -26.28 -4.62
N PRO A 296 -11.24 -27.43 -4.30
CA PRO A 296 -11.35 -28.05 -2.98
C PRO A 296 -10.85 -27.10 -1.89
N ALA A 297 -11.46 -27.16 -0.71
CA ALA A 297 -10.97 -26.42 0.45
C ALA A 297 -9.47 -26.67 0.67
N LYS A 298 -8.72 -25.60 0.94
CA LYS A 298 -7.28 -25.64 1.21
C LYS A 298 -6.99 -25.08 2.58
N THR A 299 -6.36 -25.91 3.40
CA THR A 299 -5.78 -25.53 4.69
C THR A 299 -4.47 -24.78 4.47
N VAL A 300 -4.37 -23.58 5.02
CA VAL A 300 -3.24 -22.67 4.81
C VAL A 300 -2.74 -22.17 6.17
N GLY A 301 -1.44 -22.35 6.42
CA GLY A 301 -0.76 -21.85 7.62
C GLY A 301 -0.41 -20.35 7.53
N PRO A 302 0.36 -19.80 8.47
CA PRO A 302 0.70 -18.38 8.49
C PRO A 302 1.59 -17.96 7.31
N PHE A 303 1.61 -16.65 7.06
CA PHE A 303 2.45 -15.94 6.07
C PHE A 303 2.26 -16.39 4.63
N HIS A 304 1.07 -16.87 4.28
CA HIS A 304 0.69 -17.18 2.91
C HIS A 304 -0.13 -16.06 2.31
N ASN A 305 0.09 -15.81 1.02
CA ASN A 305 -0.85 -15.09 0.18
C ASN A 305 -1.71 -16.11 -0.58
N VAL A 306 -3.02 -16.06 -0.39
CA VAL A 306 -4.03 -16.88 -1.04
C VAL A 306 -4.77 -15.99 -2.04
N VAL A 307 -4.47 -16.15 -3.32
CA VAL A 307 -5.08 -15.37 -4.40
C VAL A 307 -6.31 -16.12 -4.90
N PHE A 308 -7.43 -15.40 -5.00
CA PHE A 308 -8.69 -15.95 -5.50
C PHE A 308 -8.91 -15.58 -6.96
N ASP A 309 -9.71 -16.36 -7.67
CA ASP A 309 -10.23 -15.95 -8.97
C ASP A 309 -11.24 -14.80 -8.83
N GLN A 310 -11.39 -14.00 -9.89
CA GLN A 310 -12.38 -12.92 -9.92
C GLN A 310 -13.82 -13.45 -10.03
N ALA A 311 -13.99 -14.64 -10.60
CA ALA A 311 -15.28 -15.32 -10.68
C ALA A 311 -15.71 -15.80 -9.30
N GLY A 312 -17.00 -15.62 -8.99
CA GLY A 312 -17.59 -15.91 -7.69
C GLY A 312 -17.91 -14.65 -6.88
N ASP A 313 -18.87 -14.79 -5.98
CA ASP A 313 -19.52 -13.68 -5.26
C ASP A 313 -18.90 -13.43 -3.89
N PHE A 314 -18.28 -14.45 -3.28
CA PHE A 314 -17.76 -14.37 -1.92
C PHE A 314 -16.52 -15.21 -1.70
N VAL A 315 -15.73 -14.88 -0.67
CA VAL A 315 -14.66 -15.75 -0.16
C VAL A 315 -15.17 -16.49 1.07
N GLN A 316 -15.02 -17.81 1.05
CA GLN A 316 -15.33 -18.66 2.19
C GLN A 316 -14.06 -19.01 2.97
N ALA A 317 -14.13 -18.85 4.30
CA ALA A 317 -13.05 -19.22 5.20
C ALA A 317 -13.61 -19.87 6.47
N SER A 318 -12.85 -20.79 7.06
CA SER A 318 -13.16 -21.42 8.33
C SER A 318 -11.92 -21.78 9.13
N ASN A 319 -12.06 -21.86 10.45
CA ASN A 319 -11.06 -22.43 11.35
C ASN A 319 -11.61 -23.77 11.84
N ALA A 320 -10.77 -24.82 11.84
CA ALA A 320 -11.22 -26.16 12.21
C ALA A 320 -11.72 -26.17 13.66
N ALA A 321 -12.72 -27.00 13.98
CA ALA A 321 -13.29 -27.06 15.33
C ALA A 321 -12.28 -27.59 16.36
N GLU A 322 -11.40 -28.46 15.89
CA GLU A 322 -10.29 -29.08 16.61
C GLU A 322 -9.00 -28.24 16.59
N ALA A 323 -9.01 -27.05 15.97
CA ALA A 323 -7.85 -26.16 15.97
C ALA A 323 -7.50 -25.74 17.41
N LYS A 324 -6.21 -25.60 17.68
CA LYS A 324 -5.70 -25.26 19.02
C LYS A 324 -5.57 -23.76 19.28
N GLU A 325 -5.67 -22.97 18.23
CA GLU A 325 -5.46 -21.53 18.25
C GLU A 325 -6.40 -20.81 17.29
N ASP A 326 -6.58 -19.52 17.53
CA ASP A 326 -7.32 -18.64 16.65
C ASP A 326 -6.56 -18.46 15.32
N SER A 327 -7.31 -18.38 14.24
CA SER A 327 -6.77 -18.01 12.94
C SER A 327 -6.97 -16.51 12.72
N ARG A 328 -5.93 -15.81 12.26
CA ARG A 328 -6.01 -14.40 11.88
C ARG A 328 -5.47 -14.19 10.48
N PHE A 329 -6.22 -13.48 9.64
CA PHE A 329 -5.80 -13.15 8.28
C PHE A 329 -6.39 -11.82 7.83
N MET A 330 -5.67 -11.15 6.91
CA MET A 330 -6.23 -10.04 6.15
C MET A 330 -6.97 -10.56 4.94
N LEU A 331 -8.15 -10.03 4.63
CA LEU A 331 -8.82 -10.24 3.35
C LEU A 331 -8.93 -8.91 2.63
N ILE A 332 -8.40 -8.86 1.40
CA ILE A 332 -8.25 -7.61 0.65
C ILE A 332 -8.81 -7.81 -0.75
N ALA A 333 -9.63 -6.86 -1.21
CA ALA A 333 -10.17 -6.84 -2.56
C ALA A 333 -10.07 -5.45 -3.16
N GLY A 334 -9.80 -5.32 -4.45
CA GLY A 334 -9.65 -4.02 -5.09
C GLY A 334 -10.16 -4.04 -6.52
N GLN A 335 -10.68 -2.90 -6.97
CA GLN A 335 -11.10 -2.73 -8.36
C GLN A 335 -9.87 -2.80 -9.26
N PRO A 336 -9.77 -3.78 -10.18
CA PRO A 336 -8.69 -3.81 -11.15
C PRO A 336 -8.75 -2.57 -12.01
N LEU A 337 -7.58 -1.96 -12.23
CA LEU A 337 -7.43 -0.86 -13.17
C LEU A 337 -7.06 -1.42 -14.54
N ASP A 338 -7.83 -1.02 -15.56
CA ASP A 338 -7.52 -1.31 -16.96
C ASP A 338 -6.48 -0.30 -17.47
N GLN A 339 -5.25 -0.48 -17.00
CA GLN A 339 -4.11 0.36 -17.36
C GLN A 339 -2.81 -0.42 -17.30
N LYS A 340 -1.79 0.05 -18.04
CA LYS A 340 -0.45 -0.52 -17.96
C LYS A 340 0.22 -0.11 -16.65
N VAL A 341 0.91 -1.05 -16.02
CA VAL A 341 1.75 -0.79 -14.84
C VAL A 341 3.22 -0.93 -15.22
N VAL A 342 3.98 0.14 -15.05
CA VAL A 342 5.43 0.17 -15.19
C VAL A 342 6.02 0.64 -13.86
N GLN A 343 6.72 -0.27 -13.19
CA GLN A 343 7.36 -0.02 -11.91
C GLN A 343 8.87 -0.05 -12.05
N TYR A 344 9.54 0.95 -11.47
CA TYR A 344 10.98 0.93 -11.23
C TYR A 344 11.27 1.48 -9.84
N GLY A 345 11.61 0.57 -8.92
CA GLY A 345 11.78 0.87 -7.51
C GLY A 345 10.56 1.61 -6.93
N PRO A 346 10.73 2.87 -6.45
CA PRO A 346 9.67 3.64 -5.81
C PRO A 346 8.64 4.28 -6.75
N PHE A 347 8.85 4.20 -8.07
CA PHE A 347 8.02 4.91 -9.05
C PHE A 347 7.13 3.92 -9.81
N VAL A 348 5.82 4.14 -9.76
CA VAL A 348 4.80 3.31 -10.42
C VAL A 348 3.99 4.17 -11.39
N LEU A 349 4.29 4.10 -12.68
CA LEU A 349 3.66 4.90 -13.74
C LEU A 349 3.13 3.98 -14.86
N ASN A 350 2.64 4.53 -15.97
CA ASN A 350 2.02 3.76 -17.06
C ASN A 350 2.94 3.50 -18.26
N SER A 351 4.12 4.13 -18.31
CA SER A 351 5.10 4.00 -19.39
C SER A 351 6.54 4.08 -18.90
N VAL A 352 7.49 3.60 -19.70
CA VAL A 352 8.93 3.64 -19.37
C VAL A 352 9.41 5.10 -19.33
N GLU A 353 8.91 5.92 -20.25
CA GLU A 353 9.21 7.34 -20.39
C GLU A 353 8.78 8.11 -19.14
N GLN A 354 7.57 7.84 -18.61
CA GLN A 354 7.09 8.46 -17.38
C GLN A 354 7.93 8.06 -16.15
N VAL A 355 8.36 6.81 -16.08
CA VAL A 355 9.26 6.34 -15.00
C VAL A 355 10.62 7.02 -15.10
N GLN A 356 11.19 7.11 -16.29
CA GLN A 356 12.45 7.83 -16.52
C GLN A 356 12.31 9.31 -16.14
N GLN A 357 11.20 9.95 -16.50
CA GLN A 357 10.92 11.32 -16.10
C GLN A 357 10.80 11.46 -14.58
N ALA A 358 10.16 10.50 -13.89
CA ALA A 358 10.09 10.50 -12.42
C ALA A 358 11.47 10.44 -11.75
N MET A 359 12.39 9.65 -12.30
CA MET A 359 13.77 9.61 -11.82
C MET A 359 14.48 10.96 -12.03
N LEU A 360 14.31 11.59 -13.20
CA LEU A 360 14.88 12.91 -13.48
C LEU A 360 14.30 14.01 -12.58
N ASP A 361 12.99 13.99 -12.36
CA ASP A 361 12.28 14.94 -11.49
C ASP A 361 12.78 14.82 -10.05
N PHE A 362 12.96 13.60 -9.54
CA PHE A 362 13.53 13.37 -8.22
C PHE A 362 14.97 13.88 -8.12
N GLN A 363 15.84 13.51 -9.07
CA GLN A 363 17.25 13.94 -9.09
C GLN A 363 17.41 15.46 -9.20
N SER A 364 16.54 16.11 -9.98
CA SER A 364 16.56 17.56 -10.19
C SER A 364 15.81 18.36 -9.11
N ASN A 365 15.08 17.68 -8.21
CA ASN A 365 14.16 18.28 -7.25
C ASN A 365 13.11 19.16 -7.94
N SER A 366 12.38 18.59 -8.89
CA SER A 366 11.37 19.30 -9.68
C SER A 366 10.07 18.50 -9.80
N ASN A 367 9.01 19.14 -10.29
CA ASN A 367 7.74 18.52 -10.70
C ASN A 367 7.11 17.59 -9.65
N GLY A 368 7.21 17.92 -8.37
CA GLY A 368 6.70 17.10 -7.27
C GLY A 368 7.71 16.97 -6.15
N PHE A 369 8.98 17.05 -6.50
CA PHE A 369 10.09 16.83 -5.58
C PHE A 369 10.85 18.12 -5.24
N GLU A 370 10.25 19.31 -5.44
CA GLU A 370 10.89 20.60 -5.15
C GLU A 370 11.35 20.69 -3.68
N ARG A 371 10.58 20.09 -2.76
CA ARG A 371 10.87 20.07 -1.33
C ARG A 371 11.90 19.03 -0.91
N ALA A 372 12.31 18.13 -1.81
CA ALA A 372 13.35 17.14 -1.50
C ALA A 372 14.74 17.78 -1.39
N ARG A 373 14.93 18.99 -1.95
CA ARG A 373 16.23 19.66 -1.95
C ARG A 373 16.66 20.03 -0.53
N GLY A 374 17.64 19.29 -0.01
CA GLY A 374 18.22 19.53 1.31
C GLY A 374 17.28 19.20 2.46
N TRP A 375 16.19 18.47 2.20
CA TRP A 375 15.34 17.94 3.24
C TRP A 375 15.94 16.64 3.77
N GLU A 376 15.95 16.51 5.09
CA GLU A 376 16.31 15.30 5.81
C GLU A 376 15.31 15.13 6.96
N SER A 377 14.76 13.93 7.15
CA SER A 377 13.88 13.68 8.29
C SER A 377 14.66 13.69 9.61
N GLU A 378 14.03 14.14 10.69
CA GLU A 378 14.61 14.05 12.03
C GLU A 378 14.61 12.60 12.52
N ILE A 379 13.61 11.81 12.11
CA ILE A 379 13.48 10.41 12.55
C ILE A 379 14.52 9.48 11.92
N ALA A 380 14.96 9.71 10.68
CA ALA A 380 15.98 8.89 10.04
C ALA A 380 17.36 9.06 10.69
N LYS A 381 17.63 10.21 11.32
CA LYS A 381 18.90 10.48 12.03
C LYS A 381 19.14 9.55 13.21
N ARG A 382 18.10 8.88 13.73
CA ARG A 382 18.20 7.87 14.80
C ARG A 382 19.00 6.63 14.39
N MET A 383 19.27 6.45 13.10
CA MET A 383 20.08 5.36 12.57
C MET A 383 21.60 5.58 12.73
N GLY A 384 22.03 6.78 13.14
CA GLY A 384 23.43 7.21 13.17
C GLY A 384 24.02 7.38 14.56
#